data_AF-A0A9Q3QE09-F1
#
_entry.id   AF-A0A9Q3QE09-F1
#
_cell.length_a   1.000
_cell.length_b   1.000
_cell.length_c   1.000
_cell.angle_alpha   90.00
_cell.angle_beta   90.00
_cell.angle_gamma   90.00
#
_symmetry.space_group_name_H-M   'P 1'
#
loop_
_entity.id
_entity.type
_entity.pdbx_description
1 polymer ?
#
loop_
_entity_poly.entity_id
_entity_poly.type
_entity_poly.pdbx_seq_one_letter_code
_entity_poly.pdbx_strand_id
1 'polypeptide(L)'
;MVAQIQDDKTFQNSSQKKQCNPSIQLAVELSRLGLNVNGSALGKIGMLFGISHGAILLYTQRVIQILLKLKFKVIVCPTIEQKEMSQVMQAEGFPGRIGFIDGSLIPLSQNPPNDGEASFD
;
A
#
# COMPACT_ATOMS: atom_id res chain seq x y z
N MET A 1 -13.25 7.39 0.92
CA MET A 1 -12.32 7.33 -0.23
C MET A 1 -13.07 7.22 -1.56
N VAL A 2 -13.91 6.19 -1.78
CA VAL A 2 -14.66 5.99 -3.04
C VAL A 2 -15.47 7.23 -3.48
N ALA A 3 -16.23 7.85 -2.57
CA ALA A 3 -17.00 9.05 -2.88
C ALA A 3 -16.13 10.27 -3.31
N GLN A 4 -14.84 10.29 -2.95
CA GLN A 4 -13.92 11.37 -3.34
C GLN A 4 -13.28 11.15 -4.71
N ILE A 5 -13.39 9.94 -5.27
CA ILE A 5 -12.75 9.55 -6.54
C ILE A 5 -13.76 9.30 -7.66
N GLN A 6 -15.04 9.12 -7.33
CA GLN A 6 -16.07 8.70 -8.28
C GLN A 6 -16.24 9.68 -9.45
N ASP A 7 -16.10 10.98 -9.20
CA ASP A 7 -16.29 12.04 -10.18
C ASP A 7 -14.96 12.58 -10.77
N ASP A 8 -13.81 12.00 -10.42
CA ASP A 8 -12.52 12.49 -10.93
C ASP A 8 -12.32 12.09 -12.40
N LYS A 9 -11.86 13.06 -13.19
CA LYS A 9 -11.60 12.91 -14.63
C LYS A 9 -10.62 11.79 -14.97
N THR A 10 -9.74 11.39 -14.05
CA THR A 10 -8.82 10.25 -14.22
C THR A 10 -9.55 8.92 -14.46
N PHE A 11 -10.81 8.79 -14.03
CA PHE A 11 -11.65 7.62 -14.29
C PHE A 11 -12.61 7.80 -15.48
N GLN A 12 -12.56 8.95 -16.15
CA GLN A 12 -13.34 9.24 -17.35
C GLN A 12 -12.47 9.04 -18.59
N ASN A 13 -13.09 8.70 -19.72
CA ASN A 13 -12.42 8.60 -21.01
C ASN A 13 -13.32 9.26 -22.07
N SER A 14 -12.71 9.89 -23.08
CA SER A 14 -13.38 10.55 -24.20
C SER A 14 -14.02 9.58 -25.21
N SER A 15 -14.28 8.33 -24.82
CA SER A 15 -14.87 7.30 -25.67
C SER A 15 -16.31 7.03 -25.29
N GLN A 16 -17.11 6.51 -26.23
CA GLN A 16 -18.48 6.06 -25.95
C GLN A 16 -18.56 4.77 -25.10
N LYS A 17 -17.43 4.13 -24.78
CA LYS A 17 -17.43 2.91 -23.95
C LYS A 17 -17.52 3.25 -22.47
N LYS A 18 -18.47 2.61 -21.79
CA LYS A 18 -18.63 2.70 -20.34
C LYS A 18 -17.34 2.28 -19.64
N GLN A 19 -16.78 3.16 -18.83
CA GLN A 19 -15.60 2.90 -18.01
C GLN A 19 -15.97 1.94 -16.86
N CYS A 20 -14.98 1.14 -16.41
CA CYS A 20 -15.14 0.32 -15.21
C CYS A 20 -15.32 1.22 -13.98
N ASN A 21 -16.15 0.79 -13.03
CA ASN A 21 -16.46 1.58 -11.83
C ASN A 21 -15.16 1.92 -11.05
N PRO A 22 -14.93 3.18 -10.64
CA PRO A 22 -13.76 3.57 -9.85
C PRO A 22 -13.51 2.70 -8.61
N SER A 23 -14.56 2.21 -7.96
CA SER A 23 -14.46 1.28 -6.82
C SER A 23 -13.80 -0.05 -7.20
N ILE A 24 -14.08 -0.57 -8.40
CA ILE A 24 -13.47 -1.81 -8.88
C ILE A 24 -12.01 -1.57 -9.22
N GLN A 25 -11.69 -0.45 -9.88
CA GLN A 25 -10.30 -0.09 -10.18
C GLN A 25 -9.49 0.07 -8.89
N LEU A 26 -10.08 0.67 -7.85
CA LEU A 26 -9.47 0.80 -6.52
C LEU A 26 -9.28 -0.57 -5.85
N ALA A 27 -10.27 -1.45 -5.89
CA ALA A 27 -10.17 -2.80 -5.34
C ALA A 27 -9.04 -3.60 -6.01
N VAL A 28 -8.92 -3.52 -7.34
CA VAL A 28 -7.83 -4.17 -8.09
C VAL A 28 -6.45 -3.69 -7.63
N GLU A 29 -6.26 -2.38 -7.48
CA GLU A 29 -4.97 -1.84 -7.04
C GLU A 29 -4.67 -2.16 -5.57
N LEU A 30 -5.65 -2.08 -4.66
CA LEU A 30 -5.44 -2.45 -3.26
C LEU A 30 -5.12 -3.94 -3.11
N SER A 31 -5.81 -4.81 -3.84
CA SER A 31 -5.47 -6.23 -3.89
C SER A 31 -4.07 -6.45 -4.45
N ARG A 32 -3.67 -5.69 -5.47
CA ARG A 32 -2.33 -5.78 -6.05
C ARG A 32 -1.25 -5.33 -5.06
N LEU A 33 -1.48 -4.27 -4.29
CA LEU A 33 -0.56 -3.78 -3.26
C LEU A 33 -0.46 -4.71 -2.05
N GLY A 34 -1.56 -5.40 -1.71
CA GLY A 34 -1.60 -6.38 -0.62
C GLY A 34 -1.02 -7.76 -0.97
N LEU A 35 -0.84 -8.07 -2.27
CA LEU A 35 -0.20 -9.31 -2.68
C LEU A 35 1.32 -9.14 -2.69
N ASN A 36 1.98 -9.91 -1.82
CA ASN A 36 3.44 -9.85 -1.66
C ASN A 36 4.18 -10.14 -2.98
N VAL A 37 5.21 -9.34 -3.22
CA VAL A 37 5.92 -9.12 -4.49
C VAL A 37 6.71 -10.36 -4.90
N ASN A 38 6.04 -11.30 -5.56
CA ASN A 38 6.67 -12.15 -6.57
C ASN A 38 5.89 -11.91 -7.87
N GLY A 39 6.56 -11.78 -9.01
CA GLY A 39 5.98 -11.41 -10.33
C GLY A 39 4.72 -12.16 -10.79
N SER A 40 4.29 -13.20 -10.06
CA SER A 40 2.97 -13.84 -10.10
C SER A 40 1.76 -12.94 -9.79
N ALA A 41 1.94 -11.74 -9.24
CA ALA A 41 0.84 -10.88 -8.79
C ALA A 41 -0.11 -10.46 -9.93
N LEU A 42 0.40 -10.15 -11.13
CA LEU A 42 -0.46 -9.72 -12.25
C LEU A 42 -1.35 -10.84 -12.77
N GLY A 43 -0.83 -12.06 -12.89
CA GLY A 43 -1.61 -13.22 -13.30
C GLY A 43 -2.70 -13.57 -12.28
N LYS A 44 -2.35 -13.56 -10.98
CA LYS A 44 -3.30 -13.79 -9.88
C LYS A 44 -4.42 -12.74 -9.85
N ILE A 45 -4.07 -11.46 -9.98
CA ILE A 45 -5.06 -10.37 -10.04
C ILE A 45 -5.94 -10.48 -11.29
N GLY A 46 -5.35 -10.80 -12.44
CA GLY A 46 -6.09 -10.99 -13.69
C GLY A 46 -7.11 -12.12 -13.59
N MET A 47 -6.73 -13.23 -12.95
CA MET A 47 -7.63 -14.35 -12.66
C MET A 47 -8.71 -13.97 -11.64
N LEU A 48 -8.34 -13.30 -10.55
CA LEU A 48 -9.26 -12.91 -9.47
C LEU A 48 -10.37 -11.97 -9.96
N PHE A 49 -10.04 -11.00 -10.81
CA PHE A 49 -10.98 -9.99 -11.28
C PHE A 49 -11.49 -10.23 -12.71
N GLY A 50 -11.00 -11.26 -13.40
CA GLY A 50 -11.38 -11.57 -14.79
C GLY A 50 -10.97 -10.50 -15.80
N ILE A 51 -9.82 -9.85 -15.59
CA ILE A 51 -9.35 -8.72 -16.40
C ILE A 51 -7.99 -8.98 -17.04
N SER A 52 -7.73 -8.32 -18.17
CA SER A 52 -6.46 -8.44 -18.89
C SER A 52 -5.34 -7.69 -18.17
N HIS A 53 -4.10 -8.08 -18.44
CA HIS A 53 -2.90 -7.42 -17.91
C HIS A 53 -2.89 -5.91 -18.23
N GLY A 54 -3.30 -5.51 -19.44
CA GLY A 54 -3.39 -4.10 -19.82
C GLY A 54 -4.41 -3.32 -18.98
N ALA A 55 -5.54 -3.93 -18.61
CA ALA A 55 -6.53 -3.31 -17.73
C ALA A 55 -5.98 -3.13 -16.31
N ILE A 56 -5.24 -4.12 -15.79
CA ILE A 56 -4.60 -4.03 -14.46
C ILE A 56 -3.63 -2.85 -14.40
N LEU A 57 -2.76 -2.71 -15.42
CA LEU A 57 -1.80 -1.60 -15.49
C LEU A 57 -2.51 -0.24 -15.63
N LEU A 58 -3.57 -0.17 -16.42
CA LEU A 58 -4.36 1.05 -16.58
C LEU A 58 -5.03 1.46 -15.25
N TYR A 59 -5.62 0.50 -14.53
CA TYR A 59 -6.25 0.76 -13.23
C TYR A 59 -5.22 1.18 -12.18
N THR A 60 -4.08 0.49 -12.14
CA THR A 60 -2.92 0.85 -11.30
C THR A 60 -2.56 2.32 -11.51
N GLN A 61 -2.30 2.72 -12.76
CA GLN A 61 -1.88 4.08 -13.09
C GLN A 61 -2.91 5.12 -12.62
N ARG A 62 -4.19 4.87 -12.87
CA ARG A 62 -5.28 5.78 -12.48
C ARG A 62 -5.43 5.91 -10.97
N VAL A 63 -5.36 4.79 -10.26
CA VAL A 63 -5.50 4.76 -8.80
C VAL A 63 -4.30 5.46 -8.13
N ILE A 64 -3.08 5.22 -8.60
CA ILE A 64 -1.89 5.91 -8.10
C ILE A 64 -2.01 7.43 -8.34
N GLN A 65 -2.44 7.84 -9.53
CA GLN A 65 -2.63 9.27 -9.84
C GLN A 65 -3.63 9.95 -8.89
N ILE A 66 -4.77 9.31 -8.60
CA ILE A 66 -5.76 9.90 -7.68
C ILE A 66 -5.28 9.87 -6.23
N LEU A 67 -4.57 8.82 -5.81
CA LEU A 67 -3.94 8.75 -4.49
C LEU A 67 -2.93 9.88 -4.31
N LEU A 68 -2.10 10.16 -5.31
CA LEU A 68 -1.15 11.27 -5.27
C LEU A 68 -1.83 12.64 -5.23
N LYS A 69 -2.95 12.83 -5.95
CA LYS A 69 -3.78 14.05 -5.84
C LYS A 69 -4.39 14.21 -4.45
N LEU A 70 -4.83 13.11 -3.85
CA LEU A 70 -5.47 13.07 -2.54
C LEU A 70 -4.47 12.95 -1.38
N LYS A 71 -3.16 12.89 -1.65
CA LYS A 71 -2.14 12.60 -0.64
C LYS A 71 -2.24 13.49 0.58
N PHE A 72 -2.50 14.79 0.42
CA PHE A 72 -2.61 15.72 1.55
C PHE A 72 -3.93 15.61 2.33
N LYS A 73 -4.96 14.97 1.75
CA LYS A 73 -6.23 14.67 2.41
C LYS A 73 -6.22 13.30 3.09
N VAL A 74 -5.42 12.36 2.58
CA VAL A 74 -5.36 10.96 3.04
C VAL A 74 -4.18 10.74 3.99
N ILE A 75 -3.04 11.39 3.74
CA ILE A 75 -1.85 11.38 4.59
C ILE A 75 -1.95 12.61 5.49
N VAL A 76 -2.59 12.44 6.64
CA VAL A 76 -2.68 13.48 7.67
C VAL A 76 -1.34 13.53 8.42
N CYS A 77 -0.81 14.75 8.59
CA CYS A 77 0.38 15.06 9.37
C CYS A 77 0.16 14.72 10.86
N PRO A 78 1.19 14.35 11.64
CA PRO A 78 0.99 13.84 12.98
C PRO A 78 0.20 14.73 13.94
N THR A 79 -0.90 14.17 14.44
CA THR A 79 -1.70 14.67 15.56
C THR A 79 -0.89 14.62 16.86
N ILE A 80 -1.39 15.23 17.93
CA ILE A 80 -0.78 15.23 19.27
C ILE A 80 -0.39 13.80 19.71
N GLU A 81 -1.26 12.82 19.51
CA GLU A 81 -1.01 11.40 19.82
C GLU A 81 0.20 10.81 19.06
N GLN A 82 0.44 11.25 17.82
CA GLN A 82 1.58 10.79 17.03
C GLN A 82 2.89 11.47 17.45
N LYS A 83 2.84 12.65 18.09
CA LYS A 83 4.02 13.26 18.73
C LYS A 83 4.41 12.52 20.00
N GLU A 84 3.44 12.11 20.81
CA GLU A 84 3.69 11.27 21.99
C GLU A 84 4.29 9.93 21.56
N MET A 85 3.72 9.30 20.53
CA MET A 85 4.28 8.08 19.96
C MET A 85 5.67 8.31 19.35
N SER A 86 5.96 9.51 18.85
CA SER A 86 7.32 9.85 18.40
C SER A 86 8.33 9.95 19.53
N GLN A 87 7.92 10.46 20.69
CA GLN A 87 8.76 10.49 21.88
C GLN A 87 9.03 9.08 22.40
N VAL A 88 8.00 8.21 22.43
CA VAL A 88 8.15 6.80 22.78
C VAL A 88 9.10 6.10 21.79
N MET A 89 8.90 6.27 20.49
CA MET A 89 9.77 5.69 19.46
C MET A 89 11.21 6.20 19.57
N GLN A 90 11.41 7.48 19.91
CA GLN A 90 12.74 8.04 20.14
C GLN A 90 13.43 7.39 21.36
N ALA A 91 12.69 7.14 22.45
CA ALA A 91 13.20 6.44 23.62
C ALA A 91 13.58 4.98 23.29
N GLU A 92 12.85 4.34 22.39
CA GLU A 92 13.12 2.99 21.86
C GLU A 92 14.20 2.95 20.75
N GLY A 93 14.87 4.08 20.47
CA GLY A 93 15.98 4.14 19.49
C GLY A 93 15.57 4.41 18.04
N PHE A 94 14.32 4.79 17.79
CA PHE A 94 13.76 5.11 16.47
C PHE A 94 13.39 6.60 16.35
N PRO A 95 14.38 7.51 16.26
CA PRO A 95 14.14 8.95 16.25
C PRO A 95 13.31 9.37 15.02
N GLY A 96 12.26 10.17 15.27
CA GLY A 96 11.38 10.69 14.21
C GLY A 96 10.47 9.64 13.57
N ARG A 97 10.31 8.47 14.18
CA ARG A 97 9.25 7.51 13.83
C ARG A 97 8.02 7.76 14.69
N ILE A 98 6.85 7.35 14.23
CA ILE A 98 5.55 7.58 14.89
C ILE A 98 4.74 6.28 15.03
N GLY A 99 5.40 5.13 14.91
CA GLY A 99 4.76 3.83 14.85
C GLY A 99 5.55 2.81 14.04
N PHE A 100 5.11 1.55 14.11
CA PHE A 100 5.54 0.48 13.22
C PHE A 100 4.46 0.25 12.16
N ILE A 101 4.88 0.09 10.91
CA ILE A 101 4.03 -0.45 9.85
C ILE A 101 4.51 -1.88 9.64
N ASP A 102 3.67 -2.86 9.96
CA ASP A 102 4.00 -4.26 9.75
C ASP A 102 4.24 -4.51 8.25
N GLY A 103 5.32 -5.24 7.95
CA GLY A 103 5.83 -5.44 6.59
C GLY A 103 7.35 -5.51 6.49
N SER A 104 8.08 -5.16 7.56
CA SER A 104 9.50 -5.46 7.69
C SER A 104 9.68 -6.37 8.88
N LEU A 105 9.94 -7.66 8.61
CA LEU A 105 10.71 -8.48 9.54
C LEU A 105 12.07 -7.81 9.66
N ILE A 106 12.19 -6.84 10.57
CA ILE A 106 13.50 -6.47 11.10
C ILE A 106 13.94 -7.74 11.83
N PRO A 107 14.97 -8.46 11.36
CA PRO A 107 15.56 -9.48 12.19
C PRO A 107 16.18 -8.72 13.35
N LEU A 108 15.44 -8.63 14.46
CA LEU A 108 16.05 -8.29 15.73
C LEU A 108 17.04 -9.42 15.95
N SER A 109 18.34 -9.13 15.78
CA SER A 109 19.37 -10.04 16.22
C SER A 109 19.23 -10.14 17.74
N GLN A 110 18.40 -11.06 18.20
CA GLN A 110 18.50 -11.51 19.56
C GLN A 110 19.80 -12.28 19.60
N ASN A 111 20.84 -11.63 20.12
CA ASN A 111 22.05 -12.33 20.50
C ASN A 111 21.60 -13.43 21.48
N PRO A 112 21.76 -14.72 21.14
CA PRO A 112 21.50 -15.75 22.12
C PRO A 112 22.43 -15.49 23.31
N PRO A 113 21.93 -15.61 24.55
CA PRO A 113 22.78 -15.52 25.72
C PRO A 113 23.67 -16.78 25.75
N ASN A 114 24.85 -16.66 25.14
CA ASN A 114 26.01 -17.57 25.15
C ASN A 114 25.79 -19.09 25.02
N ASP A 115 26.61 -19.64 24.13
CA ASP A 115 26.99 -21.04 23.93
C ASP A 115 26.02 -21.97 23.17
N GLY A 116 26.39 -22.21 21.92
CA GLY A 116 26.06 -23.44 21.19
C GLY A 116 25.59 -23.21 19.77
N GLU A 117 26.52 -23.28 18.82
CA GLU A 117 26.35 -23.58 17.38
C GLU A 117 24.92 -23.96 16.96
N ALA A 118 24.18 -23.01 16.42
CA ALA A 118 22.96 -23.28 15.66
C ALA A 118 22.79 -22.23 14.56
N SER A 119 23.58 -22.36 13.50
CA SER A 119 23.25 -21.75 12.21
C SER A 119 22.05 -22.50 11.63
N PHE A 120 20.98 -21.78 11.29
CA PHE A 120 19.93 -22.31 10.42
C PHE A 120 20.27 -21.93 8.97
N ASP A 121 20.08 -22.87 8.06
CA ASP A 121 20.30 -22.74 6.60
C ASP A 121 19.53 -21.56 5.96
#